data_AF-A0A7Y8SP12-F1
#
_entry.id   AF-A0A7Y8SP12-F1
#
_cell.length_a   1.000
_cell.length_b   1.000
_cell.length_c   1.000
_cell.angle_alpha   90.00
_cell.angle_beta   90.00
_cell.angle_gamma   90.00
#
_symmetry.space_group_name_H-M   'P 1'
#
loop_
_entity.id
_entity.type
_entity.pdbx_description
1 polymer ?
#
loop_
_entity_poly.entity_id
_entity_poly.type
_entity_poly.pdbx_seq_one_letter_code
_entity_poly.pdbx_strand_id
1 'polypeptide(L)' 'MESETWLKIGWALALGAMLIFLLPRASYMLKNSPRAGKGDWGAVLIPLTLVMLVVVLLIVAV' A
#
# COMPACT_ATOMS: atom_id res chain seq x y z
N MET A 1 -19.36 26.31 -12.69
CA MET A 1 -19.94 25.02 -12.28
C MET A 1 -19.72 23.92 -13.32
N GLU A 2 -19.62 24.20 -14.63
CA GLU A 2 -19.43 23.16 -15.66
C GLU A 2 -17.99 22.67 -15.87
N SER A 3 -16.97 23.50 -15.62
CA SER A 3 -15.56 23.15 -15.85
C SER A 3 -15.06 22.01 -14.97
N GLU A 4 -15.57 21.90 -13.74
CA GLU A 4 -15.14 20.85 -12.81
C GLU A 4 -15.59 19.45 -13.22
N THR A 5 -16.76 19.33 -13.86
CA THR A 5 -17.31 18.02 -14.24
C THR A 5 -16.47 17.38 -15.33
N TRP A 6 -16.10 18.15 -16.36
CA TRP A 6 -15.22 17.68 -17.43
C TRP A 6 -13.82 17.35 -16.93
N LEU A 7 -13.28 18.13 -16.00
CA LEU A 7 -12.01 17.83 -15.36
C LEU A 7 -12.06 16.52 -14.55
N LYS A 8 -13.14 16.30 -13.78
CA LYS A 8 -13.37 15.06 -13.02
C LYS A 8 -13.47 13.84 -13.94
N ILE A 9 -14.16 13.98 -15.07
CA ILE A 9 -14.25 12.92 -16.10
C ILE A 9 -12.87 12.64 -16.70
N GLY A 10 -12.10 13.68 -17.03
CA GLY A 10 -10.73 13.55 -17.53
C GLY A 10 -9.83 12.79 -16.56
N TRP A 11 -9.87 13.13 -15.27
CA TRP A 11 -9.14 12.41 -14.23
C TRP A 11 -9.63 10.98 -14.04
N ALA A 12 -10.94 10.72 -14.09
CA ALA A 12 -11.49 9.38 -14.00
C ALA A 12 -11.00 8.48 -15.14
N LEU A 13 -10.97 9.01 -16.38
CA LEU A 13 -10.41 8.29 -17.52
C LEU A 13 -8.91 8.07 -17.41
N ALA A 14 -8.15 9.08 -16.96
CA ALA A 14 -6.71 8.96 -16.76
C ALA A 14 -6.36 7.90 -15.71
N LEU A 15 -7.05 7.90 -14.56
CA LEU A 15 -6.88 6.91 -13.51
C LEU A 15 -7.34 5.52 -13.97
N GLY A 16 -8.46 5.43 -14.68
CA GLY A 16 -8.93 4.18 -15.27
C GLY A 16 -7.93 3.58 -16.25
N ALA A 17 -7.38 4.40 -17.14
CA ALA A 17 -6.31 3.99 -18.06
C ALA A 17 -5.05 3.55 -17.30
N MET A 18 -4.63 4.30 -16.28
CA MET A 18 -3.49 3.94 -15.44
C MET A 18 -3.68 2.56 -14.79
N LEU A 19 -4.87 2.28 -14.25
CA LEU A 19 -5.19 0.97 -13.70
C LEU A 19 -5.10 -0.12 -14.77
N ILE A 20 -5.69 0.08 -15.96
CA ILE A 20 -5.63 -0.90 -17.05
C ILE A 20 -4.18 -1.21 -17.44
N PHE A 21 -3.31 -0.19 -17.52
CA PHE A 21 -1.89 -0.40 -17.82
C PHE A 21 -1.12 -1.07 -16.68
N LEU A 22 -1.46 -0.77 -15.43
CA LEU A 22 -0.74 -1.30 -14.26
C LEU A 22 -1.21 -2.71 -13.88
N LEU A 23 -2.48 -3.04 -14.10
CA LEU A 23 -3.11 -4.32 -13.78
C LEU A 23 -2.33 -5.56 -14.28
N PRO A 24 -1.85 -5.65 -15.54
CA PRO A 24 -1.11 -6.82 -16.00
C PRO A 24 0.21 -6.98 -15.25
N ARG A 25 0.93 -5.88 -15.01
CA ARG A 25 2.19 -5.88 -14.26
C ARG A 25 1.96 -6.23 -12.79
N ALA A 26 0.93 -5.65 -12.17
CA ALA A 26 0.54 -5.98 -10.81
C ALA A 26 0.16 -7.47 -10.68
N SER A 27 -0.63 -7.99 -11.62
CA SER A 27 -1.00 -9.41 -11.67
C SER A 27 0.22 -10.32 -11.85
N TYR A 28 1.18 -9.93 -12.70
CA TYR A 28 2.44 -10.64 -12.85
C TYR A 28 3.25 -10.62 -11.55
N MET A 29 3.36 -9.48 -10.88
CA MET A 29 4.07 -9.36 -9.61
C MET A 29 3.42 -10.20 -8.50
N LEU A 30 2.09 -10.20 -8.40
CA LEU A 30 1.38 -11.01 -7.39
C LEU A 30 1.50 -12.51 -7.63
N LYS A 31 1.58 -12.94 -8.90
CA LYS A 31 1.74 -14.36 -9.26
C LYS A 31 3.18 -14.86 -9.12
N ASN A 32 4.15 -14.00 -9.40
CA ASN A 32 5.57 -14.35 -9.45
C ASN A 32 6.38 -13.84 -8.25
N SER A 33 5.76 -13.13 -7.31
CA SER A 33 6.44 -12.76 -6.07
C SER A 33 6.74 -14.02 -5.25
N PRO A 34 7.87 -14.05 -4.52
CA PRO A 34 8.12 -15.08 -3.52
C PRO A 34 6.91 -15.15 -2.59
N ARG A 35 6.30 -16.34 -2.49
CA ARG A 35 5.21 -16.54 -1.53
C ARG A 35 5.78 -16.34 -0.14
N ALA A 36 5.03 -15.63 0.71
CA ALA A 36 5.40 -15.49 2.11
C ALA A 36 5.63 -16.88 2.72
N GLY A 37 6.88 -17.14 3.10
CA GLY A 37 7.31 -18.40 3.68
C GLY A 37 6.91 -18.51 5.15
N LYS A 38 7.10 -19.70 5.72
CA LYS A 38 7.06 -19.86 7.18
C LYS A 38 8.21 -19.04 7.76
N GLY A 39 7.91 -17.96 8.47
CA GLY A 39 8.90 -17.07 9.08
C GLY A 39 8.77 -15.60 8.67
N ASP A 40 8.21 -15.29 7.49
CA ASP A 40 8.10 -13.90 7.00
C ASP A 40 7.16 -13.07 7.87
N TRP A 41 6.06 -13.67 8.34
CA TRP A 41 5.15 -13.05 9.30
C TRP A 41 5.82 -12.81 10.67
N GLY A 42 6.76 -13.68 11.06
CA GLY A 42 7.56 -13.49 12.27
C GLY A 42 8.60 -12.38 12.10
N ALA A 43 9.19 -12.25 10.91
CA ALA A 43 10.15 -11.19 10.60
C ALA A 43 9.50 -9.79 10.67
N VAL A 44 8.23 -9.65 10.29
CA VAL A 44 7.45 -8.40 10.44
C VAL A 44 7.17 -8.06 11.91
N LEU A 45 7.07 -9.07 12.78
CA LEU A 45 6.76 -8.86 14.19
C LEU A 45 7.87 -8.11 14.92
N ILE A 46 9.14 -8.33 14.56
CA ILE A 46 10.29 -7.68 15.20
C ILE A 46 10.26 -6.15 15.07
N PRO A 47 10.21 -5.55 13.85
CA PRO A 47 10.14 -4.09 13.73
C PRO A 47 8.84 -3.53 14.31
N LEU A 48 7.71 -4.25 14.18
CA LEU A 48 6.42 -3.78 14.69
C LEU A 48 6.39 -3.72 16.23
N THR A 49 6.91 -4.76 16.90
CA THR A 49 7.02 -4.79 18.37
C THR A 49 8.02 -3.76 18.89
N LEU A 50 9.13 -3.54 18.16
CA LEU A 50 10.09 -2.50 18.51
C LEU A 50 9.47 -1.11 18.46
N VAL A 51 8.70 -0.78 17.41
CA VAL A 51 7.95 0.49 17.34
C VAL A 51 6.95 0.60 18.49
N MET A 52 6.22 -0.48 18.78
CA MET A 52 5.23 -0.48 19.88
C MET A 52 5.89 -0.22 21.24
N LEU A 53 7.05 -0.82 21.51
CA LEU A 53 7.82 -0.60 22.73
C LEU A 53 8.30 0.85 22.84
N VAL A 54 8.77 1.45 21.74
CA VAL A 54 9.15 2.87 21.71
C VAL A 54 7.96 3.75 22.06
N VAL A 55 6.78 3.49 21.48
CA VAL A 55 5.55 4.25 21.78
C VAL A 55 5.17 4.12 23.26
N VAL A 56 5.21 2.91 23.82
CA VAL A 56 4.93 2.68 25.26
C VAL A 56 5.93 3.42 26.14
N LEU A 57 7.23 3.39 25.80
CA LEU A 57 8.26 4.12 26.54
C LEU A 57 7.97 5.62 26.54
N LEU A 58 7.57 6.19 25.40
CA LEU A 58 7.18 7.60 25.31
C LEU A 58 5.98 7.95 26.18
N ILE A 59 4.97 7.06 26.25
CA ILE A 59 3.80 7.26 27.10
C ILE A 59 4.18 7.27 28.59
N VAL A 60 5.12 6.41 29.01
CA VAL A 60 5.55 6.32 30.41
C VAL A 60 6.50 7.46 30.79
N ALA A 61 7.29 7.96 29.83
CA ALA A 61 8.30 8.99 30.08
C ALA A 61 7.73 10.44 30.09
N VAL A 62 6.49 10.63 29.64
CA VAL A 62 5.75 11.91 29.63
C VAL A 62 4.76 11.92 30.79
#